data_AF-A0A444YZF4-F1
#
_entry.id   AF-A0A444YZF4-F1
#
_cell.length_a   1.000
_cell.length_b   1.000
_cell.length_c   1.000
_cell.angle_alpha   90.00
_cell.angle_beta   90.00
_cell.angle_gamma   90.00
#
_symmetry.space_group_name_H-M   'P 1'
#
loop_
_entity.id
_entity.type
_entity.pdbx_description
1 polymer ?
#
loop_
_entity_poly.entity_id
_entity_poly.type
_entity_poly.pdbx_seq_one_letter_code
_entity_poly.pdbx_strand_id
1 'polypeptide(L)'
;MLKRVFYYEDDAGGKIKYDILKRIGKNWKDTRHHLFHRYYKQIRTYEKNFQHHPKGIDKNDWKKFIDYRLNEETQEREQGRPVGRGELFIMTHKKKDGSYIHPDARVVSDVIANVERQDGSSKYLSQNDSLAQVLGKEHQGQVRALGVGPCSTQVFGNATGQPSGSAESNAEDKRMIAELTAKLEEERAKRQSIHKVLGYIV
;
A
#
# COMPACT_ATOMS: atom_id res chain seq x y z
N MET A 1 -18.25 3.89 31.85
CA MET A 1 -19.18 4.00 30.70
C MET A 1 -18.56 4.89 29.64
N LEU A 2 -18.31 4.39 28.43
CA LEU A 2 -17.86 5.21 27.30
C LEU A 2 -19.05 6.02 26.78
N LYS A 3 -19.03 7.35 26.93
CA LYS A 3 -20.03 8.23 26.32
C LYS A 3 -19.78 8.27 24.82
N ARG A 4 -20.78 7.90 24.02
CA ARG A 4 -20.74 8.07 22.56
C ARG A 4 -20.85 9.58 22.29
N VAL A 5 -19.76 10.21 21.83
CA VAL A 5 -19.67 11.67 21.60
C VAL A 5 -20.32 12.09 20.28
N PHE A 6 -20.52 11.13 19.37
CA PHE A 6 -21.11 11.38 18.06
C PHE A 6 -22.44 10.65 17.95
N TYR A 7 -23.50 11.43 17.70
CA TYR A 7 -24.85 10.94 17.40
C TYR A 7 -25.08 11.12 15.91
N TYR A 8 -25.49 10.05 15.24
CA TYR A 8 -25.99 10.07 13.87
C TYR A 8 -27.19 9.13 13.82
N GLU A 9 -28.22 9.52 13.05
CA GLU A 9 -29.36 8.67 12.80
C GLU A 9 -28.88 7.49 11.93
N ASP A 10 -28.98 6.29 12.49
CA ASP A 10 -28.62 5.07 11.77
C ASP A 10 -29.73 4.81 10.76
N ASP A 11 -29.40 4.89 9.47
CA ASP A 11 -30.27 4.35 8.45
C ASP A 11 -30.28 2.82 8.58
N ALA A 12 -31.41 2.17 8.29
CA ALA A 12 -31.57 0.72 8.48
C ALA A 12 -30.51 -0.15 7.77
N GLY A 13 -29.71 0.43 6.87
CA GLY A 13 -28.59 -0.22 6.17
C GLY A 13 -27.18 0.24 6.57
N GLY A 14 -27.00 1.15 7.55
CA GLY A 14 -25.69 1.64 7.99
C GLY A 14 -24.89 2.43 6.94
N LYS A 15 -25.54 2.89 5.87
CA LYS A 15 -24.93 3.60 4.75
C LYS A 15 -24.44 4.98 5.16
N ILE A 16 -25.18 5.67 6.04
CA ILE A 16 -24.80 6.99 6.57
C ILE A 16 -23.48 6.88 7.35
N LYS A 17 -23.39 5.89 8.24
CA LYS A 17 -22.17 5.61 9.00
C LYS A 17 -21.01 5.25 8.06
N TYR A 18 -21.25 4.42 7.06
CA TYR A 18 -20.24 4.05 6.05
C TYR A 18 -19.71 5.28 5.31
N ASP A 19 -20.59 6.15 4.81
CA ASP A 19 -20.21 7.33 4.04
C ASP A 19 -19.44 8.35 4.90
N ILE A 20 -19.83 8.53 6.16
CA ILE A 20 -19.12 9.38 7.11
C ILE A 20 -17.71 8.84 7.36
N LEU A 21 -17.57 7.56 7.69
CA LEU A 21 -16.27 6.93 7.95
C LEU A 21 -15.38 6.98 6.69
N LYS A 22 -15.96 6.79 5.51
CA LYS A 22 -15.26 6.90 4.23
C LYS A 22 -14.73 8.32 4.00
N ARG A 23 -15.55 9.35 4.25
CA ARG A 23 -15.14 10.76 4.14
C ARG A 23 -14.07 11.15 5.15
N ILE A 24 -14.23 10.73 6.41
CA ILE A 24 -13.22 10.97 7.47
C ILE A 24 -11.91 10.29 7.10
N GLY A 25 -11.96 9.03 6.66
CA GLY A 25 -10.79 8.28 6.21
C GLY A 25 -10.07 8.95 5.05
N LYS A 26 -10.83 9.47 4.06
CA LYS A 26 -10.26 10.23 2.94
C LYS A 26 -9.60 11.53 3.41
N ASN A 27 -10.32 12.36 4.17
CA ASN A 27 -9.79 13.62 4.70
C ASN A 27 -8.53 13.41 5.54
N TRP A 28 -8.49 12.35 6.36
CA TRP A 28 -7.30 11.98 7.14
C TRP A 28 -6.10 11.64 6.25
N LYS A 29 -6.30 10.80 5.22
CA LYS A 29 -5.25 10.44 4.26
C LYS A 29 -4.72 11.66 3.52
N ASP A 30 -5.62 12.46 2.96
CA ASP A 30 -5.28 13.66 2.18
C ASP A 30 -4.55 14.70 3.04
N THR A 31 -5.04 14.96 4.26
CA THR A 31 -4.41 15.89 5.19
C THR A 31 -3.00 15.45 5.55
N ARG A 32 -2.79 14.16 5.85
CA ARG A 32 -1.46 13.62 6.16
C ARG A 32 -0.52 13.69 4.96
N HIS A 33 -1.02 13.40 3.76
CA HIS A 33 -0.24 13.50 2.53
C HIS A 33 0.20 14.95 2.27
N HIS A 34 -0.74 15.90 2.32
CA HIS A 34 -0.44 17.32 2.17
C HIS A 34 0.54 17.83 3.23
N LEU A 35 0.38 17.41 4.48
CA LEU A 35 1.28 17.76 5.57
C LEU A 35 2.71 17.32 5.25
N PHE A 36 2.89 16.07 4.82
CA PHE A 36 4.20 15.54 4.48
C PHE A 36 4.84 16.32 3.33
N HIS A 37 4.16 16.51 2.20
CA HIS A 37 4.74 17.22 1.05
C HIS A 37 4.98 18.72 1.28
N ARG A 38 4.18 19.34 2.15
CA ARG A 38 4.35 20.76 2.51
C ARG A 38 5.61 20.96 3.35
N TYR A 39 5.82 20.14 4.37
CA TYR A 39 6.86 20.36 5.38
C TYR A 39 8.12 19.50 5.20
N TYR A 40 8.01 18.31 4.61
CA TYR A 40 9.15 17.44 4.34
C TYR A 40 9.69 17.69 2.92
N LYS A 41 10.98 18.00 2.79
CA LYS A 41 11.66 18.16 1.50
C LYS A 41 12.80 17.15 1.40
N GLN A 42 12.75 16.26 0.40
CA GLN A 42 13.79 15.23 0.19
C GLN A 42 15.19 15.83 -0.01
N ILE A 43 15.27 17.04 -0.58
CA ILE A 43 16.55 17.76 -0.76
C ILE A 43 17.17 18.25 0.56
N ARG A 44 16.43 18.24 1.68
CA ARG A 44 16.92 18.66 2.99
C ARG A 44 17.40 17.44 3.78
N THR A 45 18.38 17.66 4.66
CA THR A 45 18.80 16.64 5.61
C THR A 45 17.67 16.29 6.58
N TYR A 46 17.70 15.07 7.12
CA TYR A 46 16.74 14.61 8.13
C TYR A 46 16.60 15.62 9.27
N GLU A 47 17.73 16.08 9.83
CA GLU A 47 17.75 17.04 10.94
C GLU A 47 17.06 18.37 10.60
N LYS A 48 17.29 18.88 9.38
CA LYS A 48 16.65 20.12 8.91
C LYS A 48 15.14 19.93 8.70
N ASN A 49 14.70 18.76 8.23
CA ASN A 49 13.27 18.44 8.09
C ASN A 49 12.60 18.21 9.45
N PHE A 50 13.31 17.60 10.39
CA PHE A 50 12.84 17.40 11.76
C PHE A 50 12.63 18.73 12.50
N GLN A 51 13.60 19.65 12.39
CA GLN A 51 13.46 20.99 12.99
C GLN A 51 12.31 21.80 12.35
N HIS A 52 12.04 21.60 11.06
CA HIS A 52 10.97 22.26 10.30
C HIS A 52 9.58 21.63 10.51
N HIS A 53 9.24 21.31 11.77
CA HIS A 53 7.93 20.77 12.12
C HIS A 53 6.81 21.83 12.01
N PRO A 54 5.58 21.42 11.69
CA PRO A 54 4.42 22.33 11.65
C PRO A 54 4.09 22.90 13.04
N LYS A 55 3.71 24.17 13.10
CA LYS A 55 3.23 24.80 14.34
C LYS A 55 1.96 24.10 14.83
N GLY A 56 1.98 23.61 16.08
CA GLY A 56 0.85 22.89 16.71
C GLY A 56 0.98 21.37 16.70
N ILE A 57 2.03 20.81 16.09
CA ILE A 57 2.40 19.39 16.25
C ILE A 57 3.61 19.31 17.18
N ASP A 58 3.59 18.40 18.15
CA ASP A 58 4.74 18.18 19.02
C ASP A 58 5.95 17.64 18.22
N LYS A 59 7.16 18.02 18.63
CA LYS A 59 8.39 17.59 17.95
C LYS A 59 8.54 16.07 17.93
N ASN A 60 8.24 15.36 19.02
CA ASN A 60 8.35 13.91 19.07
C ASN A 60 7.32 13.24 18.16
N ASP A 61 6.11 13.79 18.08
CA ASP A 61 5.09 13.26 17.17
C ASP A 61 5.42 13.53 15.71
N TRP A 62 6.02 14.68 15.40
CA TRP A 62 6.58 14.95 14.08
C TRP A 62 7.72 13.99 13.72
N LYS A 63 8.62 13.69 14.67
CA LYS A 63 9.67 12.70 14.50
C LYS A 63 9.11 11.32 14.15
N LYS A 64 8.17 10.83 14.97
CA LYS A 64 7.48 9.55 14.72
C LYS A 64 6.80 9.54 13.35
N PHE A 65 6.22 10.66 12.92
CA PHE A 65 5.57 10.78 11.63
C PHE A 65 6.55 10.72 10.46
N ILE A 66 7.69 11.41 10.55
CA ILE A 66 8.77 11.32 9.56
C ILE A 66 9.33 9.89 9.51
N ASP A 67 9.67 9.30 10.67
CA ASP A 67 10.23 7.95 10.75
C ASP A 67 9.27 6.92 10.15
N TYR A 68 7.96 7.07 10.41
CA TYR A 68 6.93 6.24 9.79
C TYR A 68 6.92 6.38 8.25
N ARG A 69 6.98 7.60 7.72
CA ARG A 69 6.95 7.84 6.26
C ARG A 69 8.24 7.41 5.54
N LEU A 70 9.37 7.49 6.23
CA LEU A 70 10.67 7.11 5.67
C LEU A 70 10.99 5.62 5.83
N ASN A 71 10.21 4.89 6.64
CA ASN A 71 10.32 3.44 6.71
C ASN A 71 10.13 2.85 5.30
N GLU A 72 11.09 2.04 4.84
CA GLU A 72 11.07 1.38 3.52
C GLU A 72 9.73 0.69 3.27
N GLU A 73 9.20 0.01 4.28
CA GLU A 73 7.91 -0.66 4.23
C GLU A 73 6.74 0.30 3.90
N THR A 74 6.80 1.54 4.38
CA THR A 74 5.78 2.57 4.14
C THR A 74 6.03 3.29 2.82
N GLN A 75 7.29 3.50 2.44
CA GLN A 75 7.64 4.04 1.14
C GLN A 75 7.25 3.11 -0.01
N GLU A 76 7.46 1.79 0.10
CA GLU A 76 7.03 0.83 -0.92
C GLU A 76 5.52 0.86 -1.15
N ARG A 77 4.72 1.08 -0.08
CA ARG A 77 3.26 1.28 -0.15
C ARG A 77 2.86 2.58 -0.86
N GLU A 78 3.69 3.62 -0.77
CA GLU A 78 3.44 4.94 -1.35
C GLU A 78 4.03 5.10 -2.77
N GLN A 79 5.09 4.37 -3.10
CA GLN A 79 5.77 4.36 -4.40
C GLN A 79 5.01 3.53 -5.46
N GLY A 80 3.87 2.94 -5.11
CA GLY A 80 2.86 2.50 -6.08
C GLY A 80 2.98 1.06 -6.56
N ARG A 81 3.69 0.17 -5.85
CA ARG A 81 3.57 -1.27 -6.12
C ARG A 81 2.31 -1.82 -5.42
N PRO A 82 1.45 -2.58 -6.12
CA PRO A 82 0.37 -3.30 -5.46
C PRO A 82 0.97 -4.32 -4.47
N VAL A 83 0.72 -4.11 -3.17
CA VAL A 83 1.11 -5.05 -2.11
C VAL A 83 0.03 -6.12 -2.00
N GLY A 84 0.43 -7.39 -2.01
CA GLY A 84 -0.48 -8.53 -1.84
C GLY A 84 -1.06 -8.61 -0.43
N ARG A 85 -2.21 -9.29 -0.25
CA ARG A 85 -2.78 -9.51 1.09
C ARG A 85 -1.88 -10.37 1.97
N GLY A 86 -1.17 -11.35 1.39
CA GLY A 86 -0.19 -12.18 2.10
C GLY A 86 0.97 -11.34 2.66
N GLU A 87 1.57 -10.50 1.83
CA GLU A 87 2.61 -9.55 2.23
C GLU A 87 2.12 -8.62 3.35
N LEU A 88 0.91 -8.07 3.21
CA LEU A 88 0.29 -7.20 4.22
C LEU A 88 0.03 -7.90 5.55
N PHE A 89 -0.33 -9.19 5.53
CA PHE A 89 -0.47 -10.00 6.74
C PHE A 89 0.88 -10.14 7.46
N ILE A 90 1.94 -10.53 6.75
CA ILE A 90 3.29 -10.71 7.32
C ILE A 90 3.77 -9.41 7.94
N MET A 91 3.62 -8.30 7.22
CA MET A 91 3.96 -6.95 7.67
C MET A 91 3.26 -6.57 8.98
N THR A 92 1.95 -6.78 9.07
CA THR A 92 1.15 -6.35 10.24
C THR A 92 1.33 -7.24 11.45
N HIS A 93 1.83 -8.47 11.27
CA HIS A 93 2.03 -9.45 12.35
C HIS A 93 3.51 -9.65 12.73
N LYS A 94 4.40 -8.84 12.17
CA LYS A 94 5.83 -8.82 12.47
C LYS A 94 6.23 -7.49 13.11
N LYS A 95 7.04 -7.57 14.17
CA LYS A 95 7.59 -6.41 14.87
C LYS A 95 8.83 -5.89 14.14
N LYS A 96 9.26 -4.67 14.51
CA LYS A 96 10.46 -4.03 13.94
C LYS A 96 11.76 -4.81 14.16
N ASP A 97 11.84 -5.58 15.25
CA ASP A 97 12.97 -6.46 15.56
C ASP A 97 12.96 -7.77 14.74
N GLY A 98 11.97 -7.96 13.88
CA GLY A 98 11.78 -9.14 13.05
C GLY A 98 11.05 -10.29 13.74
N SER A 99 10.74 -10.19 15.03
CA SER A 99 9.95 -11.19 15.75
C SER A 99 8.46 -11.10 15.40
N TYR A 100 7.74 -12.20 15.52
CA TYR A 100 6.28 -12.22 15.31
C TYR A 100 5.54 -11.78 16.57
N ILE A 101 4.36 -11.19 16.39
CA ILE A 101 3.48 -10.79 17.50
C ILE A 101 2.96 -12.04 18.25
N HIS A 102 2.71 -13.13 17.54
CA HIS A 102 2.24 -14.41 18.08
C HIS A 102 2.89 -15.60 17.34
N PRO A 103 3.13 -16.75 18.01
CA PRO A 103 3.62 -17.97 17.35
C PRO A 103 2.78 -18.41 16.15
N ASP A 104 1.45 -18.36 16.25
CA ASP A 104 0.57 -18.73 15.12
C ASP A 104 0.74 -17.81 13.92
N ALA A 105 1.02 -16.53 14.14
CA ALA A 105 1.26 -15.61 13.04
C ALA A 105 2.54 -15.95 12.28
N ARG A 106 3.55 -16.51 12.97
CA ARG A 106 4.74 -17.06 12.32
C ARG A 106 4.37 -18.24 11.43
N VAL A 107 3.61 -19.19 11.95
CA VAL A 107 3.16 -20.38 11.18
C VAL A 107 2.41 -19.95 9.93
N VAL A 108 1.42 -19.06 10.06
CA VAL A 108 0.65 -18.55 8.91
C VAL A 108 1.58 -17.86 7.90
N SER A 109 2.52 -17.04 8.37
CA SER A 109 3.48 -16.34 7.50
C SER A 109 4.39 -17.30 6.74
N ASP A 110 4.85 -18.38 7.39
CA ASP A 110 5.69 -19.39 6.77
C ASP A 110 4.92 -20.16 5.68
N VAL A 111 3.64 -20.47 5.91
CA VAL A 111 2.80 -21.11 4.90
C VAL A 111 2.49 -20.17 3.73
N ILE A 112 2.20 -18.89 3.98
CA ILE A 112 2.03 -17.87 2.93
C ILE A 112 3.27 -17.81 2.03
N ALA A 113 4.47 -17.72 2.63
CA ALA A 113 5.71 -17.67 1.89
C ALA A 113 5.95 -18.93 1.04
N ASN A 114 5.53 -20.10 1.52
CA ASN A 114 5.61 -21.34 0.76
C ASN A 114 4.63 -21.36 -0.44
N VAL A 115 3.40 -20.90 -0.24
CA VAL A 115 2.40 -20.78 -1.33
C VAL A 115 2.92 -19.82 -2.41
N GLU A 116 3.41 -18.65 -2.02
CA GLU A 116 3.93 -17.64 -2.95
C GLU A 116 5.22 -18.05 -3.67
N ARG A 117 5.99 -18.99 -3.10
CA ARG A 117 7.15 -19.59 -3.75
C ARG A 117 6.73 -20.61 -4.81
N GLN A 118 5.69 -21.40 -4.54
CA GLN A 118 5.18 -22.42 -5.48
C GLN A 118 4.38 -21.78 -6.62
N ASP A 119 3.58 -20.78 -6.30
CA ASP A 119 2.76 -20.05 -7.26
C ASP A 119 2.96 -18.54 -7.06
N GLY A 120 3.79 -17.94 -7.91
CA GLY A 120 4.05 -16.50 -7.87
C GLY A 120 2.81 -15.65 -8.17
N SER A 121 1.78 -16.21 -8.82
CA SER A 121 0.53 -15.48 -9.10
C SER A 121 -0.30 -15.25 -7.83
N SER A 122 -0.15 -16.11 -6.81
CA SER A 122 -0.82 -15.99 -5.51
C SER A 122 -0.41 -14.75 -4.71
N LYS A 123 0.67 -14.06 -5.10
CA LYS A 123 1.10 -12.77 -4.52
C LYS A 123 0.14 -11.62 -4.86
N TYR A 124 -0.56 -11.72 -5.98
CA TYR A 124 -1.45 -10.66 -6.45
C TYR A 124 -2.84 -10.77 -5.82
N LEU A 125 -3.50 -9.62 -5.65
CA LEU A 125 -4.83 -9.54 -5.05
C LEU A 125 -5.87 -10.38 -5.83
N SER A 126 -6.40 -11.41 -5.20
CA SER A 126 -7.37 -12.34 -5.80
C SER A 126 -8.22 -13.00 -4.70
N GLN A 127 -9.37 -13.57 -5.07
CA GLN A 127 -10.18 -14.40 -4.16
C GLN A 127 -9.46 -15.67 -3.69
N ASN A 128 -8.49 -16.16 -4.46
CA ASN A 128 -7.66 -17.33 -4.14
C ASN A 128 -6.17 -16.96 -3.98
N ASP A 129 -5.88 -15.73 -3.53
CA ASP A 129 -4.50 -15.33 -3.23
C ASP A 129 -3.91 -16.10 -2.03
N SER A 130 -2.62 -15.89 -1.77
CA SER A 130 -1.86 -16.63 -0.76
C SER A 130 -2.53 -16.61 0.62
N LEU A 131 -3.09 -15.46 1.03
CA LEU A 131 -3.79 -15.35 2.31
C LEU A 131 -5.10 -16.16 2.34
N ALA A 132 -5.87 -16.14 1.24
CA ALA A 132 -7.10 -16.92 1.14
C ALA A 132 -6.85 -18.44 1.03
N GLN A 133 -5.72 -18.86 0.45
CA GLN A 133 -5.35 -20.27 0.44
C GLN A 133 -5.00 -20.78 1.85
N VAL A 134 -4.34 -19.94 2.66
CA VAL A 134 -3.91 -20.33 4.02
C VAL A 134 -5.04 -20.22 5.05
N LEU A 135 -5.83 -19.14 5.01
CA LEU A 135 -6.88 -18.88 6.00
C LEU A 135 -8.29 -19.25 5.51
N GLY A 136 -8.40 -19.80 4.32
CA GLY A 136 -9.67 -20.10 3.65
C GLY A 136 -10.29 -18.89 2.96
N LYS A 137 -11.44 -19.10 2.30
CA LYS A 137 -12.14 -18.05 1.55
C LYS A 137 -12.60 -16.89 2.45
N GLU A 138 -12.69 -15.69 1.87
CA GLU A 138 -13.20 -14.51 2.57
C GLU A 138 -14.70 -14.61 2.81
N HIS A 139 -15.15 -14.11 3.96
CA HIS A 139 -16.57 -14.01 4.28
C HIS A 139 -17.21 -12.78 3.62
N GLN A 140 -18.54 -12.83 3.44
CA GLN A 140 -19.28 -11.67 2.92
C GLN A 140 -19.17 -10.50 3.91
N GLY A 141 -18.86 -9.30 3.40
CA GLY A 141 -18.85 -8.05 4.18
C GLY A 141 -17.49 -7.60 4.72
N GLN A 142 -16.48 -8.48 4.82
CA GLN A 142 -15.14 -8.09 5.30
C GLN A 142 -14.04 -8.82 4.54
N VAL A 143 -12.97 -8.10 4.19
CA VAL A 143 -11.76 -8.68 3.61
C VAL A 143 -10.61 -8.59 4.62
N ARG A 144 -10.02 -9.73 4.98
CA ARG A 144 -8.86 -9.80 5.87
C ARG A 144 -7.66 -9.01 5.33
N ALA A 145 -6.81 -8.57 6.24
CA ALA A 145 -5.61 -7.74 6.02
C ALA A 145 -5.87 -6.32 5.46
N LEU A 146 -7.03 -6.02 4.85
CA LEU A 146 -7.32 -4.69 4.27
C LEU A 146 -7.97 -3.68 5.24
N GLY A 147 -8.15 -4.07 6.50
CA GLY A 147 -8.74 -3.22 7.54
C GLY A 147 -10.27 -3.13 7.46
N VAL A 148 -10.84 -2.19 8.20
CA VAL A 148 -12.30 -1.98 8.24
C VAL A 148 -12.74 -1.15 7.04
N GLY A 149 -13.77 -1.61 6.32
CA GLY A 149 -14.43 -0.84 5.26
C GLY A 149 -14.59 -1.57 3.93
N PRO A 150 -13.56 -2.24 3.37
CA PRO A 150 -13.67 -2.95 2.10
C PRO A 150 -14.51 -4.23 2.25
N CYS A 151 -15.55 -4.38 1.43
CA CYS A 151 -16.26 -5.65 1.30
C CYS A 151 -15.73 -6.44 0.10
N SER A 152 -15.89 -7.77 0.13
CA SER A 152 -15.36 -8.70 -0.87
C SER A 152 -15.66 -8.29 -2.32
N THR A 153 -16.88 -7.83 -2.62
CA THR A 153 -17.28 -7.38 -3.97
C THR A 153 -16.58 -6.11 -4.44
N GLN A 154 -16.21 -5.20 -3.53
CA GLN A 154 -15.46 -3.99 -3.85
C GLN A 154 -13.99 -4.29 -4.15
N VAL A 155 -13.43 -5.33 -3.50
CA VAL A 155 -12.00 -5.67 -3.60
C VAL A 155 -11.72 -6.58 -4.79
N PHE A 156 -12.56 -7.61 -4.99
CA PHE A 156 -12.35 -8.62 -6.02
C PHE A 156 -13.22 -8.44 -7.26
N GLY A 157 -14.20 -7.54 -7.22
CA GLY A 157 -15.21 -7.39 -8.27
C GLY A 157 -16.32 -8.45 -8.19
N ASN A 158 -17.32 -8.30 -9.05
CA ASN A 158 -18.39 -9.29 -9.21
C ASN A 158 -17.89 -10.42 -10.12
N ALA A 159 -18.04 -11.68 -9.69
CA ALA A 159 -17.71 -12.86 -10.50
C ALA A 159 -18.59 -13.02 -11.76
N THR A 160 -19.67 -12.23 -11.91
CA THR A 160 -20.61 -12.24 -13.04
C THR A 160 -20.05 -11.65 -14.34
N GLY A 161 -18.75 -11.40 -14.42
CA GLY A 161 -18.09 -10.89 -15.61
C GLY A 161 -16.71 -11.50 -15.84
N GLN A 162 -16.51 -12.80 -15.58
CA GLN A 162 -15.40 -13.49 -16.24
C GLN A 162 -15.65 -13.43 -17.75
N PRO A 163 -14.82 -12.75 -18.56
CA PRO A 163 -14.77 -13.06 -19.97
C PRO A 163 -14.13 -14.44 -20.05
N SER A 164 -14.95 -15.48 -20.15
CA SER A 164 -14.54 -16.72 -20.75
C SER A 164 -14.15 -16.40 -22.20
N GLY A 165 -12.84 -16.27 -22.44
CA GLY A 165 -12.32 -16.01 -23.78
C GLY A 165 -11.06 -15.19 -23.72
N SER A 166 -9.92 -15.85 -23.91
CA SER A 166 -8.66 -15.33 -24.43
C SER A 166 -8.61 -13.80 -24.61
N ALA A 167 -7.98 -13.11 -23.66
CA ALA A 167 -7.45 -11.78 -23.90
C ALA A 167 -6.33 -11.90 -24.93
N GLU A 168 -6.69 -11.89 -26.21
CA GLU A 168 -5.79 -11.41 -27.25
C GLU A 168 -5.44 -9.98 -26.87
N SER A 169 -4.26 -9.83 -26.26
CA SER A 169 -3.64 -8.53 -26.02
C SER A 169 -3.70 -7.71 -27.30
N ASN A 170 -4.32 -6.53 -27.26
CA ASN A 170 -4.35 -5.62 -28.40
C ASN A 170 -2.89 -5.34 -28.83
N ALA A 171 -2.57 -5.58 -30.10
CA ALA A 171 -1.21 -5.47 -30.63
C ALA A 171 -0.61 -4.06 -30.43
N GLU A 172 -1.48 -3.06 -30.27
CA GLU A 172 -1.15 -1.68 -29.97
C GLU A 172 -0.53 -1.51 -28.58
N ASP A 173 -1.04 -2.21 -27.55
CA ASP A 173 -0.53 -2.14 -26.18
C ASP A 173 0.89 -2.72 -26.12
N LYS A 174 1.13 -3.82 -26.83
CA LYS A 174 2.47 -4.44 -26.94
C LYS A 174 3.46 -3.50 -27.63
N ARG A 175 3.03 -2.80 -28.67
CA ARG A 175 3.87 -1.81 -29.38
C ARG A 175 4.17 -0.60 -28.51
N MET A 176 3.18 -0.08 -27.81
CA MET A 176 3.36 1.07 -26.91
C MET A 176 4.29 0.75 -25.75
N ILE A 177 4.19 -0.45 -25.16
CA ILE A 177 5.12 -0.92 -24.13
C ILE A 177 6.55 -0.98 -24.68
N ALA A 178 6.74 -1.58 -25.86
CA ALA A 178 8.06 -1.69 -26.48
C ALA A 178 8.69 -0.31 -26.76
N GLU A 179 7.90 0.64 -27.27
CA GLU A 179 8.36 2.01 -27.52
C GLU A 179 8.76 2.73 -26.23
N LEU A 180 7.93 2.63 -25.18
CA LEU A 180 8.22 3.23 -23.88
C LEU A 180 9.47 2.61 -23.24
N THR A 181 9.67 1.30 -23.36
CA THR A 181 10.90 0.65 -22.87
C THR A 181 12.14 1.12 -23.61
N ALA A 182 12.06 1.34 -24.94
CA ALA A 182 13.19 1.85 -25.72
C ALA A 182 13.57 3.29 -25.31
N LYS A 183 12.57 4.17 -25.15
CA LYS A 183 12.79 5.55 -24.68
C LYS A 183 13.40 5.62 -23.29
N LEU A 184 13.01 4.71 -22.39
CA LEU A 184 13.57 4.63 -21.04
C LEU A 184 15.05 4.24 -21.04
N GLU A 185 15.44 3.28 -21.86
CA GLU A 185 16.84 2.86 -22.00
C GLU A 185 17.70 3.96 -22.64
N GLU A 186 17.18 4.69 -23.63
CA GLU A 186 17.86 5.85 -24.21
C GLU A 186 18.12 6.95 -23.17
N GLU A 187 17.11 7.29 -22.35
CA GLU A 187 17.26 8.26 -21.27
C GLU A 187 18.23 7.79 -20.18
N ARG A 188 18.25 6.49 -19.87
CA ARG A 188 19.24 5.91 -18.96
C ARG A 188 20.66 6.05 -19.52
N ALA A 189 20.86 5.77 -20.80
CA ALA A 189 22.17 5.94 -21.45
C ALA A 189 22.63 7.40 -21.45
N LYS A 190 21.73 8.36 -21.72
CA LYS A 190 22.04 9.81 -21.60
C LYS A 190 22.47 10.19 -20.19
N ARG A 191 21.76 9.71 -19.16
CA ARG A 191 22.11 9.97 -17.75
C ARG A 191 23.46 9.37 -17.38
N GLN A 192 23.76 8.16 -17.83
CA GLN A 192 25.07 7.53 -17.62
C GLN A 192 26.19 8.31 -18.31
N SER A 193 25.96 8.82 -19.52
CA SER A 193 26.92 9.65 -20.24
C SER A 193 27.19 10.97 -19.50
N ILE A 194 26.14 11.67 -19.03
CA ILE A 194 26.28 12.90 -18.23
C ILE A 194 27.06 12.63 -16.94
N HIS A 195 26.75 11.54 -16.23
CA HIS A 195 27.47 11.17 -15.01
C HIS A 195 28.95 10.89 -15.29
N LYS A 196 29.26 10.27 -16.43
CA LYS A 196 30.64 10.03 -16.87
C LYS A 196 31.37 11.34 -17.16
N VAL A 197 30.73 12.30 -17.85
CA VAL A 197 31.31 13.63 -18.12
C VAL A 197 31.56 14.42 -16.83
N LEU A 198 30.62 14.40 -15.89
CA LEU A 198 30.78 15.05 -14.57
C LEU A 198 31.92 14.44 -13.75
N GLY A 199 32.18 13.14 -13.89
CA GLY A 199 33.30 12.45 -13.25
C GLY A 199 34.69 12.85 -13.77
N TYR A 200 34.78 13.54 -14.92
CA TYR A 200 36.04 14.08 -15.46
C TYR A 200 36.29 15.55 -15.07
N ILE A 201 35.33 16.21 -14.42
CA ILE A 201 35.39 17.64 -14.06
C ILE A 201 35.74 17.83 -12.56
N VAL A 202 35.90 16.72 -11.81
CA VAL A 202 36.44 16.69 -10.44
C VAL A 202 37.85 16.09 -10.48
#